data_AF-A0A2W0CIU1-F1
#
_entry.id   AF-A0A2W0CIU1-F1
#
_cell.length_a   1.000
_cell.length_b   1.000
_cell.length_c   1.000
_cell.angle_alpha   90.00
_cell.angle_beta   90.00
_cell.angle_gamma   90.00
#
_symmetry.space_group_name_H-M   'P 1'
#
loop_
_entity.id
_entity.type
_entity.pdbx_description
1 polymer ?
#
loop_
_entity_poly.entity_id
_entity_poly.type
_entity_poly.pdbx_seq_one_letter_code
_entity_poly.pdbx_strand_id
1 'polypeptide(L)'
;MIREQINKMLDVLPESELNVAYSRIELVYRRYMFEQNLENKGVQVTELCEESKGITQQWDEVFAGNLDDEGKEAIYYSEYKWHMFSYKKQACLTGDSARDAFDAELKNDLYVMYQHTPFIQIYENAKAVVAADFDSEQDIYIFDQEFTWTYVHTHEDMCGPYFYKISPLK
;
A
#
# COMPACT_ATOMS: atom_id res chain seq x y z
N MET A 1 0.39 -17.16 30.91
CA MET A 1 -1.03 -17.50 30.65
C MET A 1 -1.32 -17.81 29.18
N ILE A 2 -1.37 -16.88 28.22
CA ILE A 2 -1.67 -17.24 26.81
C ILE A 2 -0.46 -17.81 26.05
N ARG A 3 0.73 -17.20 26.20
CA ARG A 3 1.98 -17.67 25.57
C ARG A 3 2.31 -19.12 25.93
N GLU A 4 2.14 -19.49 27.19
CA GLU A 4 2.39 -20.87 27.65
C GLU A 4 1.38 -21.86 27.09
N GLN A 5 0.11 -21.45 26.90
CA GLN A 5 -0.90 -22.29 26.26
C GLN A 5 -0.56 -22.50 24.77
N ILE A 6 -0.14 -21.45 24.07
CA ILE A 6 0.33 -21.52 22.68
C ILE A 6 1.49 -22.51 22.57
N ASN A 7 2.53 -22.37 23.40
CA ASN A 7 3.68 -23.27 23.36
C ASN A 7 3.29 -24.73 23.57
N LYS A 8 2.43 -25.04 24.56
CA LYS A 8 1.93 -26.40 24.78
C LYS A 8 1.16 -26.96 23.59
N MET A 9 0.42 -26.13 22.86
CA MET A 9 -0.27 -26.54 21.63
C MET A 9 0.74 -26.82 20.50
N LEU A 10 1.76 -25.97 20.35
CA LEU A 10 2.81 -26.16 19.34
C LEU A 10 3.64 -27.42 19.59
N ASP A 11 3.96 -27.74 20.85
CA ASP A 11 4.81 -28.89 21.24
C ASP A 11 4.26 -30.26 20.79
N VAL A 12 2.95 -30.36 20.52
CA VAL A 12 2.30 -31.62 20.12
C VAL A 12 1.99 -31.71 18.62
N LEU A 13 2.22 -30.63 17.86
CA LEU A 13 1.92 -30.60 16.43
C LEU A 13 3.06 -31.24 15.61
N PRO A 14 2.74 -32.01 14.55
CA PRO A 14 3.74 -32.42 13.57
C PRO A 14 4.22 -31.22 12.75
N GLU A 15 5.38 -31.34 12.11
CA GLU A 15 6.04 -30.25 11.37
C GLU A 15 5.15 -29.61 10.29
N SER A 16 4.31 -30.40 9.60
CA SER A 16 3.36 -29.87 8.61
C SER A 16 2.35 -28.89 9.21
N GLU A 17 1.83 -29.20 10.40
CA GLU A 17 0.89 -28.35 11.12
C GLU A 17 1.61 -27.15 11.77
N LEU A 18 2.87 -27.33 12.19
CA LEU A 18 3.71 -26.22 12.66
C LEU A 18 3.96 -25.19 11.56
N ASN A 19 4.16 -25.62 10.31
CA ASN A 19 4.29 -24.69 9.18
C ASN A 19 3.01 -23.87 8.96
N VAL A 20 1.83 -24.50 9.08
CA VAL A 20 0.55 -23.78 9.02
C VAL A 20 0.43 -22.80 10.18
N ALA A 21 0.73 -23.22 11.41
CA ALA A 21 0.69 -22.35 12.58
C ALA A 21 1.66 -21.17 12.47
N TYR A 22 2.89 -21.42 12.01
CA TYR A 22 3.90 -20.39 11.75
C TYR A 22 3.37 -19.33 10.80
N SER A 23 2.75 -19.73 9.68
CA SER A 23 2.22 -18.77 8.69
C SER A 23 1.20 -17.78 9.30
N ARG A 24 0.39 -18.24 10.25
CA ARG A 24 -0.61 -17.41 10.94
C ARG A 24 0.04 -16.48 11.96
N ILE A 25 1.01 -16.99 12.72
CA ILE A 25 1.76 -16.19 13.70
C ILE A 25 2.60 -15.14 12.99
N GLU A 26 3.25 -15.50 11.89
CA GLU A 26 4.04 -14.60 11.06
C GLU A 26 3.20 -13.45 10.53
N LEU A 27 1.97 -13.70 10.05
CA LEU A 27 1.05 -12.65 9.61
C LEU A 27 0.72 -11.66 10.73
N VAL A 28 0.42 -12.17 11.94
CA VAL A 28 0.17 -11.32 13.11
C VAL A 28 1.41 -10.50 13.48
N TYR A 29 2.58 -11.14 13.47
CA TYR A 29 3.85 -10.50 13.79
C TYR A 29 4.19 -9.40 12.79
N ARG A 30 4.13 -9.67 11.48
CA ARG A 30 4.42 -8.69 10.42
C ARG A 30 3.52 -7.46 10.54
N ARG A 31 2.21 -7.67 10.70
CA ARG A 31 1.26 -6.57 10.89
C ARG A 31 1.59 -5.74 12.12
N TYR A 32 1.86 -6.38 13.26
CA TYR A 32 2.24 -5.67 14.49
C TYR A 32 3.52 -4.86 14.29
N MET A 33 4.54 -5.44 13.65
CA MET A 33 5.81 -4.75 13.40
C MET A 33 5.65 -3.56 12.45
N PHE A 34 4.81 -3.69 11.41
CA PHE A 34 4.47 -2.60 10.50
C PHE A 34 3.79 -1.43 11.25
N GLU A 35 2.75 -1.72 12.03
CA GLU A 35 2.05 -0.72 12.84
C GLU A 35 3.01 -0.04 13.85
N GLN A 36 3.87 -0.81 14.52
CA GLN A 36 4.88 -0.26 15.43
C GLN A 36 5.93 0.60 14.72
N ASN A 37 6.33 0.25 13.50
CA ASN A 37 7.28 1.07 12.73
C ASN A 37 6.70 2.46 12.44
N LEU A 38 5.43 2.54 12.05
CA LEU A 38 4.72 3.80 11.84
C LEU A 38 4.55 4.58 13.16
N GLU A 39 4.13 3.92 14.24
CA GLU A 39 3.95 4.55 15.54
C GLU A 39 5.27 5.13 16.09
N ASN A 40 6.38 4.40 15.96
CA ASN A 40 7.71 4.86 16.38
C ASN A 40 8.18 6.10 15.60
N LYS A 41 7.64 6.33 14.40
CA LYS A 41 7.87 7.53 13.60
C LYS A 41 6.91 8.68 13.94
N GLY A 42 6.02 8.46 14.91
CA GLY A 42 5.01 9.43 15.35
C GLY A 42 3.80 9.52 14.42
N VAL A 43 3.64 8.55 13.51
CA VAL A 43 2.50 8.52 12.58
C VAL A 43 1.26 8.07 13.33
N GLN A 44 0.17 8.83 13.19
CA GLN A 44 -1.13 8.44 13.71
C GLN A 44 -1.97 7.91 12.55
N VAL A 45 -2.47 6.69 12.67
CA VAL A 45 -3.27 6.04 11.64
C VAL A 45 -4.73 6.03 12.07
N THR A 46 -5.59 6.63 11.25
CA THR A 46 -7.04 6.53 11.38
C THR A 46 -7.63 5.85 10.16
N GLU A 47 -8.75 5.15 10.31
CA GLU A 47 -9.40 4.42 9.22
C GLU A 47 -10.80 4.98 8.97
N LEU A 48 -11.16 5.07 7.70
CA LEU A 48 -12.43 5.59 7.21
C LEU A 48 -13.05 4.59 6.24
N CYS A 49 -14.37 4.44 6.31
CA CYS A 49 -15.13 3.73 5.28
C CYS A 49 -15.17 4.58 3.99
N GLU A 50 -14.65 4.06 2.89
CA GLU A 50 -14.46 4.75 1.62
C GLU A 50 -15.78 5.25 1.01
N GLU A 51 -16.86 4.46 1.14
CA GLU A 51 -18.20 4.78 0.64
C GLU A 51 -18.71 6.15 1.12
N SER A 52 -18.15 6.67 2.22
CA SER A 52 -18.55 7.96 2.80
C SER A 52 -17.84 9.18 2.22
N LYS A 53 -16.75 9.02 1.43
CA LYS A 53 -15.88 10.14 1.01
C LYS A 53 -15.49 10.19 -0.46
N GLY A 54 -15.68 9.12 -1.24
CA GLY A 54 -15.35 9.12 -2.68
C GLY A 54 -13.86 9.27 -3.01
N ILE A 55 -12.98 8.95 -2.05
CA ILE A 55 -11.53 9.16 -2.17
C ILE A 55 -10.93 8.27 -3.27
N THR A 56 -11.30 6.98 -3.35
CA THR A 56 -10.79 6.09 -4.42
C THR A 56 -11.28 6.53 -5.79
N GLN A 57 -12.52 7.00 -5.89
CA GLN A 57 -13.04 7.57 -7.14
C GLN A 57 -12.22 8.80 -7.56
N GLN A 58 -11.92 9.70 -6.63
CA GLN A 58 -11.08 10.86 -6.91
C GLN A 58 -9.65 10.44 -7.31
N TRP A 59 -9.10 9.41 -6.68
CA TRP A 59 -7.82 8.82 -7.08
C TRP A 59 -7.85 8.32 -8.52
N ASP A 60 -8.92 7.60 -8.90
CA ASP A 60 -9.12 7.09 -10.27
C ASP A 60 -9.24 8.24 -11.28
N GLU A 61 -10.01 9.28 -10.97
CA GLU A 61 -10.19 10.44 -11.85
C GLU A 61 -8.89 11.21 -12.08
N VAL A 62 -8.07 11.35 -11.03
CA VAL A 62 -6.85 12.13 -11.08
C VAL A 62 -5.68 11.37 -11.71
N PHE A 63 -5.45 10.12 -11.30
CA PHE A 63 -4.26 9.38 -11.70
C PHE A 63 -4.49 8.43 -12.89
N ALA A 64 -5.74 8.02 -13.14
CA ALA A 64 -6.13 7.14 -14.24
C ALA A 64 -7.13 7.79 -15.21
N GLY A 65 -7.36 9.11 -15.11
CA GLY A 65 -8.34 9.84 -15.93
C GLY A 65 -7.98 9.92 -17.42
N ASN A 66 -6.76 9.56 -17.81
CA ASN A 66 -6.36 9.43 -19.21
C ASN A 66 -6.80 8.11 -19.87
N LEU A 67 -7.35 7.17 -19.09
CA LEU A 67 -7.84 5.88 -19.58
C LEU A 67 -9.36 5.88 -19.65
N ASP A 68 -9.87 5.59 -20.84
CA ASP A 68 -11.29 5.27 -21.04
C ASP A 68 -11.60 3.84 -20.59
N ASP A 69 -12.88 3.48 -20.62
CA ASP A 69 -13.35 2.18 -20.12
C ASP A 69 -12.76 1.01 -20.93
N GLU A 70 -12.65 1.16 -22.26
CA GLU A 70 -12.01 0.16 -23.12
C GLU A 70 -10.51 0.01 -22.78
N GLY A 71 -9.81 1.13 -22.54
CA GLY A 71 -8.41 1.15 -22.13
C GLY A 71 -8.17 0.52 -20.76
N LYS A 72 -9.09 0.71 -19.81
CA LYS A 72 -9.07 0.09 -18.47
C LYS A 72 -9.32 -1.41 -18.54
N GLU A 73 -10.30 -1.84 -19.33
CA GLU A 73 -10.61 -3.26 -19.52
C GLU A 73 -9.43 -4.01 -20.16
N ALA A 74 -8.78 -3.41 -21.17
CA ALA A 74 -7.65 -4.01 -21.88
C ALA A 74 -6.41 -4.28 -21.02
N ILE A 75 -6.34 -3.71 -19.81
CA ILE A 75 -5.24 -3.88 -18.87
C ILE A 75 -5.71 -4.51 -17.54
N TYR A 76 -6.93 -5.03 -17.48
CA TYR A 76 -7.49 -5.63 -16.24
C TYR A 76 -7.43 -4.66 -15.05
N TYR A 77 -7.74 -3.39 -15.28
CA TYR A 77 -7.63 -2.32 -14.26
C TYR A 77 -8.51 -2.56 -13.03
N SER A 78 -9.64 -3.25 -13.21
CA SER A 78 -10.57 -3.62 -12.13
C SER A 78 -9.97 -4.66 -11.16
N GLU A 79 -9.01 -5.47 -11.62
CA GLU A 79 -8.27 -6.40 -10.78
C GLU A 79 -7.20 -5.64 -9.99
N TYR A 80 -6.35 -4.89 -10.68
CA TYR A 80 -5.29 -4.10 -10.05
C TYR A 80 -5.13 -2.73 -10.72
N LYS A 81 -5.34 -1.65 -9.96
CA LYS A 81 -5.20 -0.28 -10.48
C LYS A 81 -3.77 0.00 -10.96
N TRP A 82 -2.76 -0.61 -10.32
CA TRP A 82 -1.35 -0.46 -10.70
C TRP A 82 -1.02 -1.02 -12.09
N HIS A 83 -1.92 -1.78 -12.72
CA HIS A 83 -1.76 -2.21 -14.11
C HIS A 83 -1.59 -1.03 -15.09
N MET A 84 -2.12 0.16 -14.78
CA MET A 84 -1.89 1.33 -15.63
C MET A 84 -0.39 1.66 -15.77
N PHE A 85 0.40 1.35 -14.76
CA PHE A 85 1.85 1.55 -14.76
C PHE A 85 2.59 0.38 -15.40
N SER A 86 2.27 -0.86 -15.04
CA SER A 86 2.95 -2.05 -15.58
C SER A 86 2.73 -2.23 -17.10
N TYR A 87 1.52 -1.90 -17.58
CA TYR A 87 1.18 -1.87 -19.01
C TYR A 87 1.61 -0.57 -19.72
N LYS A 88 2.34 0.32 -19.01
CA LYS A 88 2.90 1.57 -19.53
C LYS A 88 1.86 2.52 -20.14
N LYS A 89 0.63 2.47 -19.62
CA LYS A 89 -0.45 3.38 -20.00
C LYS A 89 -0.28 4.76 -19.36
N GLN A 90 0.41 4.81 -18.22
CA GLN A 90 0.80 6.03 -17.53
C GLN A 90 2.32 6.08 -17.35
N ALA A 91 2.95 7.16 -17.82
CA ALA A 91 4.38 7.37 -17.62
C ALA A 91 4.66 7.67 -16.14
N CYS A 92 5.58 6.91 -15.54
CA CYS A 92 5.91 6.97 -14.12
C CYS A 92 7.36 6.54 -13.88
N LEU A 93 7.86 6.78 -12.66
CA LEU A 93 9.10 6.19 -12.18
C LEU A 93 8.82 4.77 -11.66
N THR A 94 9.83 3.90 -11.73
CA THR A 94 9.71 2.49 -11.30
C THR A 94 10.92 2.08 -10.47
N GLY A 95 10.76 1.07 -9.60
CA GLY A 95 11.86 0.50 -8.82
C GLY A 95 12.51 1.53 -7.90
N ASP A 96 13.84 1.51 -7.80
CA ASP A 96 14.58 2.43 -6.92
C ASP A 96 14.32 3.91 -7.24
N SER A 97 14.13 4.28 -8.51
CA SER A 97 13.77 5.66 -8.86
C SER A 97 12.40 6.07 -8.32
N ALA A 98 11.45 5.14 -8.21
CA ALA A 98 10.17 5.41 -7.56
C ALA A 98 10.33 5.55 -6.05
N ARG A 99 11.17 4.71 -5.43
CA ARG A 99 11.47 4.77 -3.99
C ARG A 99 12.14 6.09 -3.62
N ASP A 100 13.17 6.48 -4.36
CA ASP A 100 13.90 7.73 -4.16
C ASP A 100 12.99 8.95 -4.32
N ALA A 101 12.13 8.94 -5.35
CA ALA A 101 11.18 10.02 -5.58
C ALA A 101 10.13 10.09 -4.47
N PHE A 102 9.59 8.95 -4.04
CA PHE A 102 8.71 8.90 -2.88
C PHE A 102 9.43 9.47 -1.67
N ASP A 103 10.60 8.97 -1.26
CA ASP A 103 11.32 9.43 -0.07
C ASP A 103 11.64 10.93 -0.08
N ALA A 104 11.84 11.52 -1.26
CA ALA A 104 12.09 12.95 -1.42
C ALA A 104 10.85 13.84 -1.28
N GLU A 105 9.63 13.32 -1.43
CA GLU A 105 8.40 14.13 -1.31
C GLU A 105 8.19 14.63 0.13
N LEU A 106 7.75 15.88 0.25
CA LEU A 106 7.28 16.42 1.53
C LEU A 106 5.92 15.80 1.87
N LYS A 107 5.87 15.02 2.94
CA LYS A 107 4.65 14.35 3.42
C LYS A 107 4.21 15.01 4.71
N ASN A 108 3.01 15.59 4.73
CA ASN A 108 2.40 16.00 5.99
C ASN A 108 1.44 14.91 6.44
N ASP A 109 0.30 14.82 5.75
CA ASP A 109 -0.69 13.78 5.94
C ASP A 109 -0.87 13.02 4.62
N LEU A 110 -1.12 11.72 4.70
CA LEU A 110 -1.24 10.85 3.54
C LEU A 110 -2.57 10.11 3.56
N TYR A 111 -3.10 9.84 2.38
CA TYR A 111 -4.06 8.77 2.18
C TYR A 111 -3.33 7.48 1.83
N VAL A 112 -3.80 6.38 2.42
CA VAL A 112 -3.31 5.04 2.15
C VAL A 112 -4.52 4.14 1.92
N MET A 113 -4.49 3.37 0.84
CA MET A 113 -5.51 2.36 0.54
C MET A 113 -4.84 1.09 0.05
N TYR A 114 -5.44 -0.06 0.36
CA TYR A 114 -5.03 -1.32 -0.23
C TYR A 114 -5.96 -1.67 -1.40
N GLN A 115 -5.48 -2.48 -2.31
CA GLN A 115 -6.36 -3.10 -3.29
C GLN A 115 -7.43 -3.95 -2.58
N HIS A 116 -8.65 -3.98 -3.13
CA HIS A 116 -9.77 -4.80 -2.66
C HIS A 116 -10.25 -4.55 -1.22
N THR A 117 -9.89 -3.44 -0.58
CA THR A 117 -10.47 -3.02 0.69
C THR A 117 -11.33 -1.77 0.51
N PRO A 118 -12.50 -1.68 1.18
CA PRO A 118 -13.34 -0.48 1.16
C PRO A 118 -12.90 0.55 2.20
N PHE A 119 -11.66 0.46 2.69
CA PHE A 119 -11.15 1.31 3.76
C PHE A 119 -10.00 2.19 3.26
N ILE A 120 -10.06 3.46 3.64
CA ILE A 120 -8.98 4.42 3.47
C ILE A 120 -8.38 4.71 4.83
N GLN A 121 -7.08 4.59 4.93
CA GLN A 121 -6.31 5.01 6.08
C GLN A 121 -5.80 6.44 5.87
N ILE A 122 -5.86 7.25 6.92
CA ILE A 122 -5.20 8.56 6.97
C ILE A 122 -3.99 8.43 7.89
N TYR A 123 -2.82 8.74 7.36
CA TYR A 123 -1.58 8.77 8.12
C TYR A 123 -1.27 10.24 8.42
N GLU A 124 -1.49 10.65 9.66
CA GLU A 124 -1.17 12.00 10.13
C GLU A 124 0.27 12.04 10.64
N ASN A 125 0.98 13.15 10.42
CA ASN A 125 2.40 13.33 10.77
C ASN A 125 3.36 12.38 10.03
N ALA A 126 3.11 12.10 8.75
CA ALA A 126 3.82 11.14 7.93
C ALA A 126 5.21 11.59 7.41
N LYS A 127 5.81 12.64 7.97
CA LYS A 127 7.07 13.25 7.48
C LYS A 127 8.26 12.28 7.42
N ALA A 128 8.29 11.30 8.31
CA ALA A 128 9.39 10.32 8.41
C ALA A 128 9.10 9.00 7.68
N VAL A 129 7.95 8.90 7.01
CA VAL A 129 7.58 7.72 6.23
C VAL A 129 8.44 7.64 4.97
N VAL A 130 8.99 6.46 4.70
CA VAL A 130 9.85 6.15 3.55
C VAL A 130 9.37 4.87 2.87
N ALA A 131 9.79 4.65 1.62
CA ALA A 131 9.36 3.53 0.79
C ALA A 131 9.60 2.18 1.46
N ALA A 132 10.73 2.07 2.19
CA ALA A 132 11.09 0.85 2.91
C ALA A 132 10.13 0.47 4.05
N ASP A 133 9.30 1.40 4.53
CA ASP A 133 8.28 1.08 5.54
C ASP A 133 7.20 0.14 4.99
N PHE A 134 7.05 0.08 3.65
CA PHE A 134 6.00 -0.66 2.97
C PHE A 134 6.50 -1.95 2.29
N ASP A 135 7.76 -2.35 2.49
CA ASP A 135 8.33 -3.56 1.86
C ASP A 135 7.63 -4.86 2.33
N SER A 136 6.89 -4.83 3.45
CA SER A 136 6.08 -5.96 3.91
C SER A 136 4.64 -5.96 3.38
N GLU A 137 4.22 -4.86 2.78
CA GLU A 137 2.86 -4.62 2.35
C GLU A 137 2.65 -5.05 0.91
N GLN A 138 1.39 -5.19 0.50
CA GLN A 138 1.03 -5.71 -0.81
C GLN A 138 -0.13 -4.91 -1.39
N ASP A 139 0.00 -4.54 -2.67
CA ASP A 139 -1.00 -3.76 -3.42
C ASP A 139 -1.49 -2.53 -2.67
N ILE A 140 -0.55 -1.77 -2.12
CA ILE A 140 -0.79 -0.58 -1.31
C ILE A 140 -0.52 0.67 -2.15
N TYR A 141 -1.44 1.63 -2.05
CA TYR A 141 -1.42 2.91 -2.76
C TYR A 141 -1.34 4.02 -1.72
N ILE A 142 -0.30 4.84 -1.82
CA ILE A 142 -0.01 5.96 -0.91
C ILE A 142 0.03 7.25 -1.71
N PHE A 143 -0.73 8.26 -1.30
CA PHE A 143 -0.84 9.52 -2.03
C PHE A 143 -1.09 10.69 -1.08
N ASP A 144 -0.76 11.89 -1.54
CA ASP A 144 -1.04 13.13 -0.80
C ASP A 144 -2.53 13.49 -0.82
N GLN A 145 -2.95 14.29 0.16
CA GLN A 145 -4.35 14.68 0.29
C GLN A 145 -4.83 15.63 -0.82
N GLU A 146 -3.90 16.29 -1.50
CA GLU A 146 -4.13 17.15 -2.65
C GLU A 146 -4.12 16.39 -3.99
N PHE A 147 -3.88 15.07 -3.96
CA PHE A 147 -3.83 14.20 -5.14
C PHE A 147 -2.83 14.68 -6.20
N THR A 148 -1.66 15.16 -5.78
CA THR A 148 -0.59 15.61 -6.69
C THR A 148 0.39 14.50 -7.05
N TRP A 149 0.51 13.46 -6.23
CA TRP A 149 1.34 12.28 -6.50
C TRP A 149 0.77 11.00 -5.87
N THR A 150 1.18 9.86 -6.42
CA THR A 150 0.86 8.53 -5.90
C THR A 150 2.09 7.63 -5.97
N TYR A 151 2.33 6.89 -4.90
CA TYR A 151 3.31 5.82 -4.79
C TYR A 151 2.56 4.50 -4.62
N VAL A 152 2.97 3.47 -5.36
CA VAL A 152 2.28 2.18 -5.35
C VAL A 152 3.29 1.06 -5.18
N HIS A 153 3.10 0.22 -4.16
CA HIS A 153 3.89 -0.98 -3.92
C HIS A 153 3.01 -2.20 -4.19
N THR A 154 3.47 -3.10 -5.06
CA THR A 154 2.68 -4.23 -5.57
C THR A 154 3.01 -5.51 -4.81
N HIS A 155 2.16 -6.52 -4.93
CA HIS A 155 2.48 -7.88 -4.44
C HIS A 155 3.43 -8.67 -5.36
N GLU A 156 3.75 -8.16 -6.55
CA GLU A 156 4.57 -8.85 -7.54
C GLU A 156 6.00 -8.30 -7.54
N ASP A 157 6.98 -9.14 -7.17
CA ASP A 157 8.40 -8.76 -7.09
C ASP A 157 8.96 -8.18 -8.41
N MET A 158 8.34 -8.52 -9.55
CA MET A 158 8.75 -8.07 -10.88
C MET A 158 8.07 -6.77 -11.32
N CYS A 159 7.14 -6.24 -10.54
CA CYS A 159 6.36 -5.05 -10.86
C CYS A 159 6.46 -3.97 -9.78
N GLY A 160 6.90 -2.79 -10.20
CA GLY A 160 7.00 -1.63 -9.34
C GLY A 160 8.21 -1.67 -8.39
N PRO A 161 8.14 -0.97 -7.24
CA PRO A 161 7.11 0.02 -6.93
C PRO A 161 7.05 1.13 -8.00
N TYR A 162 5.93 1.83 -8.05
CA TYR A 162 5.66 2.90 -9.01
C TYR A 162 5.52 4.24 -8.30
N PHE A 163 6.03 5.31 -8.90
CA PHE A 163 5.78 6.67 -8.44
C PHE A 163 5.35 7.54 -9.61
N TYR A 164 4.18 8.15 -9.48
CA TYR A 164 3.66 9.09 -10.45
C TYR A 164 3.33 10.41 -9.77
N LYS A 165 3.81 11.51 -10.35
CA LYS A 165 3.53 12.86 -9.91
C LYS A 165 2.99 13.66 -11.08
N ILE A 166 1.87 14.34 -10.84
CA ILE A 166 1.26 15.21 -11.84
C ILE A 166 2.25 16.34 -12.10
N SER A 167 2.65 16.49 -13.36
CA SER A 167 3.44 17.66 -13.74
C SER A 167 2.62 18.92 -13.49
N PRO A 168 3.18 19.99 -12.88
CA PRO A 168 2.49 21.27 -12.85
C PRO A 168 2.11 21.63 -14.29
N LEU A 169 0.83 21.94 -14.50
CA LEU A 169 0.39 22.53 -15.76
C LEU A 169 1.30 23.74 -16.03
N LYS A 170 2.06 23.67 -17.13
CA LYS A 170 2.88 24.79 -17.61
C LYS A 170 1.99 25.94 -18.08
#